data_AF-A0A9E0MMN9-F1
#
_entry.id   AF-A0A9E0MMN9-F1
#
_cell.length_a   1.000
_cell.length_b   1.000
_cell.length_c   1.000
_cell.angle_alpha   90.00
_cell.angle_beta   90.00
_cell.angle_gamma   90.00
#
_symmetry.space_group_name_H-M   'P 1'
#
loop_
_entity.id
_entity.type
_entity.pdbx_description
1 polymer ?
#
loop_
_entity_poly.entity_id
_entity_poly.type
_entity_poly.pdbx_seq_one_letter_code
_entity_poly.pdbx_strand_id
1 'polypeptide(L)'
;MSKKNRAGPPRAGSAAAVREAARTSTPLARATSDQPKRRSFSAEYKQRILREADAARASGVDGAIGTLLRREGLYSSRLFEWRQQREAGQLAGLTPSKRGRKASRSAQTVEVEQLQRRVSLLETELKKAAAIIDVQKASLATAGREPDGPNRGGVRPRRHRVEAVMAGLAHLIPLVGIVAACSALCVSRASFYRTKLPPKPRQPRPRPRPLNRGVSSRVGAR
;
A
#
# COMPACT_ATOMS: atom_id res chain seq x y z
N MET A 1 77.74 31.61 33.31
CA MET A 1 77.36 33.04 33.17
C MET A 1 75.85 33.14 33.03
N SER A 2 75.23 33.95 33.88
CA SER A 2 73.80 34.24 33.99
C SER A 2 73.15 34.73 32.69
N LYS A 3 71.90 34.32 32.45
CA LYS A 3 70.80 35.22 32.08
C LYS A 3 69.46 34.57 32.45
N LYS A 4 69.06 34.80 33.70
CA LYS A 4 67.76 34.43 34.26
C LYS A 4 66.75 35.50 33.85
N ASN A 5 66.01 35.27 32.77
CA ASN A 5 64.92 36.16 32.37
C ASN A 5 63.72 35.92 33.29
N ARG A 6 63.54 36.80 34.28
CA ARG A 6 62.32 36.91 35.08
C ARG A 6 61.20 37.45 34.19
N ALA A 7 60.22 36.61 33.84
CA ALA A 7 58.94 37.08 33.33
C ALA A 7 58.17 37.72 34.50
N GLY A 8 57.89 39.02 34.40
CA GLY A 8 57.11 39.76 35.39
C GLY A 8 55.63 39.35 35.40
N PRO A 9 54.90 39.63 36.50
CA PRO A 9 53.48 39.31 36.59
C PRO A 9 52.67 40.01 35.48
N PRO A 10 51.57 39.40 35.00
CA PRO A 10 50.78 39.97 33.91
C PRO A 10 50.27 41.37 34.29
N ARG A 11 50.49 42.35 33.40
CA ARG A 11 49.99 43.72 33.56
C ARG A 11 48.47 43.69 33.70
N ALA A 12 47.97 44.36 34.74
CA ALA A 12 46.54 44.59 34.97
C ALA A 12 45.95 45.29 33.73
N GLY A 13 44.90 44.69 33.16
CA GLY A 13 44.23 45.17 31.94
C GLY A 13 44.52 44.38 30.66
N SER A 14 45.40 43.37 30.70
CA SER A 14 45.52 42.46 29.54
C SER A 14 44.28 41.59 29.36
N ALA A 15 43.94 41.27 28.10
CA ALA A 15 42.79 40.41 27.77
C ALA A 15 42.84 39.03 28.46
N ALA A 16 44.04 38.56 28.83
CA ALA A 16 44.23 37.34 29.62
C ALA A 16 43.75 37.51 31.08
N ALA A 17 44.01 38.65 31.72
CA ALA A 17 43.57 38.93 33.09
C ALA A 17 42.04 39.12 33.19
N VAL A 18 41.42 39.75 32.18
CA VAL A 18 39.95 39.90 32.09
C VAL A 18 39.28 38.54 31.89
N ARG A 19 39.88 37.64 31.10
CA ARG A 19 39.40 36.27 30.90
C ARG A 19 39.57 35.38 32.14
N GLU A 20 40.62 35.61 32.93
CA GLU A 20 40.82 34.90 34.20
C GLU A 20 39.82 35.36 35.27
N ALA A 21 39.57 36.67 35.37
CA ALA A 21 38.56 37.23 36.28
C ALA A 21 37.13 36.80 35.92
N ALA A 22 36.81 36.66 34.63
CA ALA A 22 35.53 36.12 34.16
C ALA A 22 35.38 34.62 34.43
N ARG A 23 36.47 33.87 34.59
CA ARG A 23 36.44 32.45 35.00
C ARG A 23 36.25 32.27 36.50
N THR A 24 36.64 33.24 37.32
CA THR A 24 36.59 33.18 38.79
C THR A 24 35.35 33.85 39.40
N SER A 25 34.52 34.54 38.61
CA SER A 25 33.23 35.03 39.07
C SER A 25 32.24 33.86 39.23
N THR A 26 32.31 33.18 40.38
CA THR A 26 31.26 32.28 40.87
C THR A 26 29.98 33.08 41.01
N PRO A 27 28.92 32.82 40.24
CA PRO A 27 27.64 33.45 40.53
C PRO A 27 27.12 32.79 41.81
N LEU A 28 27.12 33.53 42.92
CA LEU A 28 26.29 33.24 44.10
C LEU A 28 24.81 33.47 43.70
N ALA A 29 24.33 32.67 42.75
CA ALA A 29 22.92 32.56 42.46
C ALA A 29 22.32 31.69 43.56
N ARG A 30 21.91 32.35 44.65
CA ARG A 30 20.99 31.77 45.62
C ARG A 30 19.72 31.41 44.83
N ALA A 31 19.61 30.16 44.41
CA ALA A 31 18.48 29.66 43.64
C ALA A 31 17.23 29.70 44.53
N THR A 32 16.52 30.82 44.52
CA THR A 32 15.15 30.90 45.03
C THR A 32 14.31 30.02 44.12
N SER A 33 13.97 28.82 44.60
CA SER A 33 13.07 27.88 43.94
C SER A 33 11.62 28.40 43.99
N ASP A 34 11.36 29.50 43.31
CA ASP A 34 10.02 30.11 43.18
C ASP A 34 9.42 29.82 41.79
N GLN A 35 9.65 28.60 41.28
CA GLN A 35 8.95 28.13 40.09
C GLN A 35 7.75 27.25 40.49
N PRO A 36 6.55 27.49 39.93
CA PRO A 36 5.39 26.67 40.19
C PRO A 36 5.65 25.22 39.71
N LYS A 37 5.79 24.30 40.66
CA LYS A 37 6.08 22.89 40.39
C LYS A 37 4.82 22.20 39.88
N ARG A 38 4.82 21.83 38.60
CA ARG A 38 3.72 21.06 37.98
C ARG A 38 3.61 19.67 38.62
N ARG A 39 2.39 19.23 38.94
CA ARG A 39 2.13 17.88 39.50
C ARG A 39 2.60 16.81 38.50
N SER A 40 3.54 15.97 38.92
CA SER A 40 4.02 14.79 38.17
C SER A 40 3.49 13.51 38.81
N PHE A 41 2.96 12.59 38.00
CA PHE A 41 2.45 11.31 38.48
C PHE A 41 3.48 10.20 38.28
N SER A 42 3.85 9.51 39.36
CA SER A 42 4.74 8.34 39.30
C SER A 42 4.05 7.18 38.58
N ALA A 43 4.83 6.26 38.00
CA ALA A 43 4.28 5.08 37.33
C ALA A 43 3.46 4.21 38.29
N GLU A 44 3.93 4.05 39.52
CA GLU A 44 3.23 3.32 40.59
C GLU A 44 1.87 3.93 40.91
N TYR A 45 1.79 5.28 41.04
CA TYR A 45 0.54 5.97 41.27
C TYR A 45 -0.45 5.74 40.11
N LYS A 46 0.01 5.85 38.86
CA LYS A 46 -0.82 5.58 37.69
C LYS A 46 -1.35 4.14 37.68
N GLN A 47 -0.51 3.16 37.99
CA GLN A 47 -0.92 1.76 38.05
C GLN A 47 -1.94 1.51 39.16
N ARG A 48 -1.75 2.11 40.34
CA ARG A 48 -2.70 2.01 41.46
C ARG A 48 -4.07 2.54 41.05
N ILE A 49 -4.12 3.75 40.49
CA ILE A 49 -5.37 4.36 40.04
C ILE A 49 -6.05 3.54 38.94
N LEU A 50 -5.28 2.96 38.00
CA LEU A 50 -5.85 2.08 36.99
C LEU A 50 -6.46 0.82 37.59
N ARG A 51 -5.80 0.18 38.58
CA ARG A 51 -6.34 -0.99 39.29
C ARG A 51 -7.62 -0.64 40.05
N GLU A 52 -7.62 0.49 40.76
CA GLU A 52 -8.81 0.97 41.48
C GLU A 52 -9.95 1.34 40.52
N ALA A 53 -9.65 1.93 39.36
CA ALA A 53 -10.64 2.22 38.33
C ALA A 53 -11.20 0.95 37.67
N ASP A 54 -10.39 -0.08 37.49
CA ASP A 54 -10.82 -1.38 36.96
C ASP A 54 -11.68 -2.13 38.00
N ALA A 55 -11.32 -2.06 39.28
CA ALA A 55 -12.13 -2.59 40.39
C ALA A 55 -13.47 -1.85 40.53
N ALA A 56 -13.47 -0.51 40.42
CA ALA A 56 -14.68 0.29 40.43
C ALA A 56 -15.59 -0.06 39.24
N ARG A 57 -15.01 -0.32 38.06
CA ARG A 57 -15.77 -0.82 36.91
C ARG A 57 -16.37 -2.20 37.16
N ALA A 58 -15.62 -3.12 37.77
CA ALA A 58 -16.07 -4.47 38.09
C ALA A 58 -17.17 -4.48 39.17
N SER A 59 -17.18 -3.50 40.08
CA SER A 59 -18.20 -3.39 41.13
C SER A 59 -19.61 -3.06 40.62
N GLY A 60 -19.75 -2.58 39.38
CA GLY A 60 -21.05 -2.27 38.76
C GLY A 60 -21.78 -1.08 39.39
N VAL A 61 -21.19 -0.37 40.35
CA VAL A 61 -21.80 0.81 40.98
C VAL A 61 -21.69 2.01 40.04
N ASP A 62 -22.85 2.55 39.65
CA ASP A 62 -22.93 3.72 38.80
C ASP A 62 -22.18 4.91 39.41
N GLY A 63 -21.24 5.46 38.65
CA GLY A 63 -20.45 6.61 39.08
C GLY A 63 -19.30 6.32 40.06
N ALA A 64 -19.01 5.06 40.43
CA ALA A 64 -17.88 4.72 41.31
C ALA A 64 -16.51 5.15 40.74
N ILE A 65 -16.37 5.11 39.41
CA ILE A 65 -15.18 5.66 38.73
C ILE A 65 -15.12 7.18 38.90
N GLY A 66 -16.27 7.85 38.82
CA GLY A 66 -16.38 9.30 38.98
C GLY A 66 -16.06 9.76 40.41
N THR A 67 -16.47 9.00 41.43
CA THR A 67 -16.14 9.31 42.83
C THR A 67 -14.64 9.14 43.08
N LEU A 68 -14.02 8.07 42.59
CA LEU A 68 -12.58 7.86 42.64
C LEU A 68 -11.82 9.03 42.00
N LEU A 69 -12.22 9.43 40.78
CA LEU A 69 -11.60 10.53 40.06
C LEU A 69 -11.68 11.87 40.81
N ARG A 70 -12.82 12.17 41.43
CA ARG A 70 -12.98 13.40 42.23
C ARG A 70 -12.11 13.39 43.49
N ARG A 71 -11.98 12.25 44.17
CA ARG A 71 -11.11 12.10 45.35
C ARG A 71 -9.64 12.35 45.00
N GLU A 72 -9.22 11.92 43.82
CA GLU A 72 -7.83 12.02 43.36
C GLU A 72 -7.52 13.34 42.61
N GLY A 73 -8.56 14.11 42.29
CA GLY A 73 -8.47 15.32 41.45
C GLY A 73 -8.06 15.01 40.01
N LEU A 74 -8.52 13.87 39.48
CA LEU A 74 -8.20 13.39 38.14
C LEU A 74 -9.41 13.55 37.21
N TYR A 75 -9.12 13.79 35.93
CA TYR A 75 -10.15 13.84 34.88
C TYR A 75 -10.18 12.54 34.07
N SER A 76 -11.31 12.25 33.43
CA SER A 76 -11.50 11.03 32.62
C SER A 76 -10.49 10.91 31.47
N SER A 77 -10.06 12.02 30.87
CA SER A 77 -9.03 12.03 29.82
C SER A 77 -7.70 11.46 30.32
N ARG A 78 -7.36 11.71 31.58
CA ARG A 78 -6.11 11.23 32.19
C ARG A 78 -6.14 9.71 32.39
N LEU A 79 -7.28 9.18 32.81
CA LEU A 79 -7.48 7.72 32.89
C LEU A 79 -7.36 7.08 31.51
N PHE A 80 -7.94 7.68 30.48
CA PHE A 80 -7.82 7.20 29.11
C PHE A 80 -6.37 7.19 28.63
N GLU A 81 -5.62 8.29 28.84
CA GLU A 81 -4.19 8.35 28.54
C GLU A 81 -3.39 7.24 29.24
N TRP A 82 -3.67 6.99 30.52
CA TRP A 82 -2.95 5.97 31.29
C TRP A 82 -3.31 4.54 30.86
N ARG A 83 -4.55 4.28 30.46
CA ARG A 83 -4.94 3.00 29.85
C ARG A 83 -4.14 2.76 28.56
N GLN A 84 -4.05 3.74 27.68
CA GLN A 84 -3.22 3.65 26.48
C GLN A 84 -1.73 3.44 26.80
N GLN A 85 -1.20 4.12 27.85
CA GLN A 85 0.17 3.92 28.32
C GLN A 85 0.40 2.50 28.87
N ARG A 86 -0.61 1.89 29.50
CA ARG A 86 -0.56 0.49 29.97
C ARG A 86 -0.53 -0.49 28.80
N GLU A 87 -1.45 -0.36 27.84
CA GLU A 87 -1.52 -1.22 26.65
C GLU A 87 -0.25 -1.11 25.80
N ALA A 88 0.37 0.07 25.73
CA ALA A 88 1.65 0.29 25.07
C ALA A 88 2.88 -0.18 25.88
N GLY A 89 2.70 -0.77 27.07
CA GLY A 89 3.79 -1.26 27.94
C GLY A 89 4.62 -0.16 28.63
N GLN A 90 4.23 1.11 28.50
CA GLN A 90 5.00 2.27 28.99
C GLN A 90 4.92 2.45 30.51
N LEU A 91 3.88 1.92 31.17
CA LEU A 91 3.74 1.99 32.63
C LEU A 91 4.48 0.87 33.37
N ALA A 92 4.76 -0.25 32.70
CA ALA A 92 5.49 -1.38 33.27
C ALA A 92 7.01 -1.26 33.02
N GLY A 93 7.42 -0.62 31.92
CA GLY A 93 8.82 -0.30 31.68
C GLY A 93 9.26 0.88 32.53
N LEU A 94 10.27 0.69 33.39
CA LEU A 94 11.03 1.74 34.07
C LEU A 94 11.78 2.67 33.09
N THR A 95 11.48 2.64 31.81
CA THR A 95 12.15 3.43 30.78
C THR A 95 11.34 4.71 30.54
N PRO A 96 11.88 5.88 30.94
CA PRO A 96 11.39 7.13 30.38
C PRO A 96 11.51 7.01 28.87
N SER A 97 10.38 6.95 28.17
CA SER A 97 10.37 7.02 26.71
C SER A 97 11.11 8.31 26.34
N LYS A 98 12.34 8.18 25.83
CA LYS A 98 13.23 9.32 25.59
C LYS A 98 12.47 10.31 24.73
N ARG A 99 12.21 11.49 25.29
CA ARG A 99 11.55 12.58 24.56
C ARG A 99 12.48 13.01 23.44
N GLY A 100 12.12 12.67 22.20
CA GLY A 100 12.96 12.87 21.02
C GLY A 100 12.37 12.19 19.78
N ARG A 101 13.00 12.38 18.62
CA ARG A 101 12.61 11.75 17.35
C ARG A 101 12.55 10.23 17.56
N LYS A 102 11.36 9.64 17.34
CA LYS A 102 11.19 8.18 17.35
C LYS A 102 12.27 7.57 16.46
N ALA A 103 12.89 6.49 16.91
CA ALA A 103 13.89 5.78 16.11
C ALA A 103 13.31 5.58 14.71
N SER A 104 14.01 6.09 13.69
CA SER A 104 13.65 5.85 12.29
C SER A 104 13.42 4.36 12.12
N ARG A 105 12.41 3.98 11.33
CA ARG A 105 12.17 2.58 10.92
C ARG A 105 13.53 1.90 10.74
N SER A 106 13.77 0.81 11.49
CA SER A 106 15.06 0.13 11.42
C SER A 106 15.33 -0.25 9.96
N ALA A 107 16.58 -0.19 9.50
CA ALA A 107 16.93 -0.56 8.13
C ALA A 107 16.32 -1.93 7.76
N GLN A 108 16.32 -2.85 8.72
CA GLN A 108 15.66 -4.15 8.64
C GLN A 108 14.15 -4.08 8.35
N THR A 109 13.38 -3.19 9.00
CA THR A 109 11.94 -3.03 8.68
C THR A 109 11.70 -2.49 7.28
N VAL A 110 12.58 -1.60 6.79
CA VAL A 110 12.48 -1.08 5.42
C VAL A 110 12.79 -2.18 4.41
N GLU A 111 13.82 -2.98 4.67
CA GLU A 111 14.18 -4.14 3.84
C GLU A 111 13.08 -5.19 3.81
N VAL A 112 12.49 -5.53 4.97
CA VAL A 112 11.36 -6.47 5.04
C VAL A 112 10.16 -5.96 4.24
N GLU A 113 9.80 -4.67 4.38
CA GLU A 113 8.70 -4.08 3.59
C GLU A 113 9.00 -4.13 2.07
N GLN A 114 10.24 -3.87 1.66
CA GLN A 114 10.65 -3.95 0.26
C GLN A 114 10.61 -5.39 -0.26
N LEU A 115 11.11 -6.34 0.52
CA LEU A 115 11.10 -7.76 0.17
C LEU A 115 9.66 -8.28 0.06
N GLN A 116 8.78 -7.92 0.98
CA GLN A 116 7.36 -8.28 0.93
C GLN A 116 6.68 -7.75 -0.34
N ARG A 117 6.98 -6.51 -0.74
CA ARG A 117 6.47 -5.95 -2.01
C ARG A 117 6.99 -6.70 -3.23
N ARG A 118 8.27 -7.10 -3.23
CA ARG A 118 8.84 -7.89 -4.33
C ARG A 118 8.19 -9.27 -4.42
N VAL A 119 8.01 -9.95 -3.28
CA VAL A 119 7.35 -11.25 -3.21
C VAL A 119 5.92 -11.15 -3.73
N SER A 120 5.14 -10.15 -3.28
CA SER A 120 3.76 -10.01 -3.74
C SER A 120 3.66 -9.72 -5.23
N LEU A 121 4.56 -8.89 -5.78
CA LEU A 121 4.63 -8.63 -7.23
C LEU A 121 4.96 -9.92 -7.99
N LEU A 122 6.00 -10.64 -7.59
CA LEU A 122 6.40 -11.90 -8.24
C LEU A 122 5.31 -12.95 -8.17
N GLU A 123 4.61 -13.07 -7.05
CA GLU A 123 3.46 -13.98 -6.91
C GLU A 123 2.34 -13.62 -7.91
N THR A 124 2.05 -12.34 -8.11
CA THR A 124 1.04 -11.92 -9.10
C THR A 124 1.48 -12.22 -10.53
N GLU A 125 2.76 -12.07 -10.84
CA GLU A 125 3.32 -12.41 -12.15
C GLU A 125 3.29 -13.91 -12.41
N LEU A 126 3.64 -14.71 -11.40
CA LEU A 126 3.54 -16.17 -11.47
C LEU A 126 2.10 -16.64 -11.70
N LYS A 127 1.12 -16.04 -11.02
CA LYS A 127 -0.31 -16.35 -11.24
C LYS A 127 -0.75 -16.03 -12.67
N LYS A 128 -0.29 -14.90 -13.24
CA LYS A 128 -0.56 -14.54 -14.64
C LYS A 128 0.07 -15.54 -15.61
N ALA A 129 1.32 -15.92 -15.39
CA ALA A 129 2.02 -16.90 -16.23
C ALA A 129 1.36 -18.28 -16.17
N ALA A 130 1.00 -18.76 -14.97
CA ALA A 130 0.30 -20.02 -14.78
C ALA A 130 -1.04 -20.04 -15.52
N ALA A 131 -1.84 -18.97 -15.41
CA ALA A 131 -3.10 -18.85 -16.14
C ALA A 131 -2.92 -18.90 -17.66
N ILE A 132 -1.87 -18.25 -18.20
CA ILE A 132 -1.54 -18.34 -19.64
C ILE A 132 -1.25 -19.80 -20.03
N ILE A 133 -0.41 -20.50 -19.27
CA ILE A 133 -0.03 -21.88 -19.53
C ILE A 133 -1.26 -22.81 -19.49
N ASP A 134 -2.15 -22.63 -18.53
CA ASP A 134 -3.35 -23.47 -18.40
C ASP A 134 -4.30 -23.28 -19.59
N VAL A 135 -4.50 -22.04 -20.04
CA VAL A 135 -5.33 -21.76 -21.22
C VAL A 135 -4.67 -22.28 -22.50
N GLN A 136 -3.35 -22.14 -22.65
CA GLN A 136 -2.60 -22.75 -23.77
C GLN A 136 -2.79 -24.27 -23.78
N LYS A 137 -2.62 -24.95 -22.64
CA LYS A 137 -2.85 -26.40 -22.51
C LYS A 137 -4.26 -26.80 -22.90
N ALA A 138 -5.28 -26.10 -22.41
CA ALA A 138 -6.69 -26.38 -22.75
C ALA A 138 -6.97 -26.18 -24.26
N SER A 139 -6.39 -25.13 -24.86
CA SER A 139 -6.54 -24.86 -26.29
C SER A 139 -5.85 -25.90 -27.19
N LEU A 140 -4.75 -26.50 -26.72
CA LEU A 140 -4.05 -27.58 -27.43
C LEU A 140 -4.74 -28.94 -27.24
N ALA A 141 -5.22 -29.24 -26.03
CA ALA A 141 -5.91 -30.50 -25.73
C ALA A 141 -7.21 -30.66 -26.54
N THR A 142 -7.96 -29.56 -26.73
CA THR A 142 -9.16 -29.54 -27.58
C THR A 142 -8.86 -29.69 -29.07
N ALA A 143 -7.63 -29.43 -29.51
CA ALA A 143 -7.20 -29.63 -30.89
C ALA A 143 -6.80 -31.08 -31.20
N GLY A 144 -6.56 -31.92 -30.18
CA GLY A 144 -6.11 -33.31 -30.33
C GLY A 144 -7.21 -34.37 -30.17
N ARG A 145 -8.46 -33.98 -29.88
CA ARG A 145 -9.58 -34.92 -29.72
C ARG A 145 -10.39 -35.00 -31.02
N GLU A 146 -10.04 -35.97 -31.87
CA GLU A 146 -10.87 -36.38 -33.01
C GLU A 146 -12.24 -36.88 -32.49
N PRO A 147 -13.38 -36.38 -33.02
CA PRO A 147 -14.67 -36.91 -32.66
C PRO A 147 -14.95 -38.16 -33.51
N ASP A 148 -14.72 -39.35 -32.94
CA ASP A 148 -15.27 -40.59 -33.48
C ASP A 148 -16.80 -40.58 -33.33
N GLY A 149 -17.53 -40.10 -34.34
CA GLY A 149 -18.99 -40.13 -34.33
C GLY A 149 -19.63 -39.71 -35.67
N PRO A 150 -20.60 -40.48 -36.20
CA PRO A 150 -21.18 -40.19 -37.51
C PRO A 150 -22.15 -39.01 -37.41
N ASN A 151 -21.65 -37.86 -37.89
CA ASN A 151 -22.36 -36.79 -38.58
C ASN A 151 -23.87 -36.62 -38.27
N ARG A 152 -24.19 -35.82 -37.24
CA ARG A 152 -25.44 -35.05 -37.16
C ARG A 152 -25.11 -33.59 -36.87
N GLY A 153 -25.19 -32.74 -37.90
CA GLY A 153 -25.15 -31.27 -37.75
C GLY A 153 -23.75 -30.67 -37.62
N GLY A 154 -22.96 -30.70 -38.69
CA GLY A 154 -21.56 -30.29 -38.73
C GLY A 154 -21.25 -28.86 -38.25
N VAL A 155 -20.70 -28.76 -37.04
CA VAL A 155 -19.79 -27.66 -36.68
C VAL A 155 -18.39 -28.08 -37.10
N ARG A 156 -17.87 -27.45 -38.17
CA ARG A 156 -16.57 -27.77 -38.75
C ARG A 156 -15.47 -27.75 -37.67
N PRO A 157 -14.49 -28.66 -37.66
CA PRO A 157 -13.44 -28.74 -36.63
C PRO A 157 -12.66 -27.42 -36.44
N ARG A 158 -12.54 -26.63 -37.51
CA ARG A 158 -11.97 -25.26 -37.44
C ARG A 158 -12.79 -24.29 -36.58
N ARG A 159 -14.11 -24.42 -36.50
CA ARG A 159 -14.98 -23.54 -35.69
C ARG A 159 -14.86 -23.85 -34.20
N HIS A 160 -14.88 -25.12 -33.81
CA HIS A 160 -14.69 -25.52 -32.41
C HIS A 160 -13.33 -25.10 -31.86
N ARG A 161 -12.26 -25.22 -32.66
CA ARG A 161 -10.94 -24.71 -32.28
C ARG A 161 -10.93 -23.20 -32.08
N VAL A 162 -11.57 -22.45 -32.96
CA VAL A 162 -11.70 -21.00 -32.81
C VAL A 162 -12.53 -20.66 -31.57
N GLU A 163 -13.64 -21.34 -31.32
CA GLU A 163 -14.47 -21.12 -30.13
C GLU A 163 -13.72 -21.37 -28.82
N ALA A 164 -12.96 -22.47 -28.72
CA ALA A 164 -12.16 -22.79 -27.53
C ALA A 164 -11.08 -21.74 -27.25
N VAL A 165 -10.36 -21.31 -28.30
CA VAL A 165 -9.34 -20.25 -28.18
C VAL A 165 -9.96 -18.92 -27.78
N MET A 166 -11.14 -18.59 -28.30
CA MET A 166 -11.83 -17.34 -28.01
C MET A 166 -12.47 -17.33 -26.62
N ALA A 167 -12.89 -18.48 -26.10
CA ALA A 167 -13.28 -18.65 -24.71
C ALA A 167 -12.08 -18.47 -23.76
N GLY A 168 -10.91 -19.03 -24.12
CA GLY A 168 -9.65 -18.82 -23.37
C GLY A 168 -9.24 -17.35 -23.28
N LEU A 169 -9.40 -16.58 -24.36
CA LEU A 169 -9.16 -15.14 -24.34
C LEU A 169 -10.06 -14.41 -23.32
N ALA A 170 -11.33 -14.80 -23.18
CA ALA A 170 -12.24 -14.15 -22.25
C ALA A 170 -11.77 -14.26 -20.78
N HIS A 171 -11.08 -15.34 -20.41
CA HIS A 171 -10.53 -15.55 -19.08
C HIS A 171 -9.16 -14.90 -18.87
N LEU A 172 -8.33 -14.76 -19.92
CA LEU A 172 -7.01 -14.13 -19.83
C LEU A 172 -7.05 -12.59 -19.87
N ILE A 173 -7.99 -12.00 -20.61
CA ILE A 173 -8.08 -10.54 -20.80
C ILE A 173 -8.11 -9.76 -19.47
N PRO A 174 -8.87 -10.16 -18.43
CA PRO A 174 -8.87 -9.44 -17.14
C PRO A 174 -7.54 -9.50 -16.38
N LEU A 175 -6.69 -10.50 -16.66
CA LEU A 175 -5.45 -10.75 -15.91
C LEU A 175 -4.23 -10.07 -16.54
N VAL A 176 -4.16 -10.08 -17.88
CA VAL A 176 -2.97 -9.61 -18.63
C VAL A 176 -3.30 -8.55 -19.68
N GLY A 177 -4.58 -8.26 -19.91
CA GLY A 177 -5.04 -7.33 -20.94
C GLY A 177 -5.14 -7.95 -22.34
N ILE A 178 -5.83 -7.25 -23.24
CA ILE A 178 -6.22 -7.79 -24.57
C ILE A 178 -5.01 -8.11 -25.45
N VAL A 179 -3.99 -7.25 -25.45
CA VAL A 179 -2.81 -7.41 -26.31
C VAL A 179 -2.00 -8.65 -25.90
N ALA A 180 -1.69 -8.76 -24.60
CA ALA A 180 -0.92 -9.88 -24.06
C ALA A 180 -1.66 -11.22 -24.15
N ALA A 181 -2.99 -11.22 -23.94
CA ALA A 181 -3.81 -12.41 -24.10
C ALA A 181 -3.82 -12.90 -25.57
N CYS A 182 -3.98 -11.98 -26.53
CA CYS A 182 -3.97 -12.30 -27.96
C CYS A 182 -2.59 -12.82 -28.42
N SER A 183 -1.50 -12.20 -27.96
CA SER A 183 -0.14 -12.69 -28.28
C SER A 183 0.16 -14.04 -27.64
N ALA A 184 -0.28 -14.28 -26.40
CA ALA A 184 -0.06 -15.54 -25.70
C ALA A 184 -0.77 -16.74 -26.36
N LEU A 185 -1.91 -16.53 -27.00
CA LEU A 185 -2.64 -17.57 -27.74
C LEU A 185 -2.36 -17.57 -29.24
N CYS A 186 -1.40 -16.77 -29.72
CA CYS A 186 -1.06 -16.62 -31.14
C CYS A 186 -2.27 -16.25 -32.03
N VAL A 187 -3.18 -15.42 -31.52
CA VAL A 187 -4.38 -14.96 -32.24
C VAL A 187 -4.24 -13.49 -32.61
N SER A 188 -4.61 -13.13 -33.84
CA SER A 188 -4.72 -11.71 -34.22
C SER A 188 -5.80 -11.00 -33.41
N ARG A 189 -5.46 -9.82 -32.85
CA ARG A 189 -6.42 -8.93 -32.16
C ARG A 189 -7.68 -8.64 -33.00
N ALA A 190 -7.54 -8.58 -34.33
CA ALA A 190 -8.68 -8.39 -35.23
C ALA A 190 -9.65 -9.57 -35.21
N SER A 191 -9.15 -10.80 -35.03
CA SER A 191 -9.98 -12.00 -34.88
C SER A 191 -10.87 -11.90 -33.64
N PHE A 192 -10.31 -11.41 -32.52
CA PHE A 192 -11.06 -11.19 -31.28
C PHE A 192 -12.21 -10.22 -31.46
N TYR A 193 -11.98 -9.06 -32.09
CA TYR A 193 -13.06 -8.10 -32.31
C TYR A 193 -14.08 -8.59 -33.33
N ARG A 194 -13.65 -9.28 -34.40
CA ARG A 194 -14.56 -9.80 -35.44
C ARG A 194 -15.62 -10.74 -34.87
N THR A 195 -15.31 -11.54 -33.87
CA THR A 195 -16.31 -12.42 -33.21
C THR A 195 -17.23 -11.68 -32.26
N LYS A 196 -16.85 -10.47 -31.81
CA LYS A 196 -17.67 -9.63 -30.92
C LYS A 196 -18.58 -8.68 -31.70
N LEU A 197 -18.31 -8.46 -32.99
CA LEU A 197 -19.17 -7.66 -33.86
C LEU A 197 -20.40 -8.47 -34.29
N PRO A 198 -21.59 -7.86 -34.33
CA PRO A 198 -22.78 -8.52 -34.85
C PRO A 198 -22.58 -8.89 -36.34
N PRO A 199 -23.21 -9.99 -36.81
CA PRO A 199 -23.10 -10.38 -38.21
C PRO A 199 -23.62 -9.25 -39.10
N LYS A 200 -22.83 -8.87 -40.12
CA LYS A 200 -23.25 -7.83 -41.07
C LYS A 200 -24.58 -8.24 -41.71
N PRO A 201 -25.60 -7.36 -41.75
CA PRO A 201 -26.87 -7.68 -42.40
C PRO A 201 -26.62 -8.06 -43.86
N ARG A 202 -27.24 -9.16 -44.30
CA ARG A 202 -27.13 -9.63 -45.69
C ARG A 202 -27.75 -8.57 -46.59
N GLN A 203 -26.90 -7.87 -47.35
CA GLN A 203 -27.40 -6.95 -48.36
C GLN A 203 -28.16 -7.75 -49.43
N PRO A 204 -29.34 -7.26 -49.89
CA PRO A 204 -30.05 -7.91 -50.97
C PRO A 204 -29.15 -7.97 -52.20
N ARG A 205 -29.06 -9.16 -52.81
CA ARG A 205 -28.25 -9.35 -54.03
C ARG A 205 -28.72 -8.34 -55.09
N PRO A 206 -27.82 -7.63 -55.78
CA PRO A 206 -28.21 -6.74 -56.85
C PRO A 206 -29.01 -7.54 -57.88
N ARG A 207 -30.18 -7.01 -58.26
CA ARG A 207 -31.01 -7.64 -59.30
C ARG A 207 -30.15 -7.76 -60.57
N PRO A 208 -30.16 -8.92 -61.27
CA PRO A 208 -29.43 -9.05 -62.51
C PRO A 208 -29.86 -7.96 -63.49
N ARG A 209 -28.89 -7.31 -64.16
CA ARG A 209 -29.18 -6.29 -65.16
C ARG A 209 -30.13 -6.87 -66.21
N PRO A 210 -31.22 -6.18 -66.57
CA PRO A 210 -32.08 -6.65 -67.65
C PRO A 210 -31.26 -6.70 -68.95
N LEU A 211 -31.37 -7.81 -69.68
CA LEU A 211 -30.79 -7.96 -71.01
C LEU A 211 -31.44 -6.90 -71.91
N ASN A 212 -30.64 -6.00 -72.47
CA ASN A 212 -31.06 -4.98 -73.43
C ASN A 212 -31.79 -5.69 -74.59
N ARG A 213 -33.13 -5.62 -74.64
CA ARG A 213 -33.87 -5.85 -75.87
C ARG A 213 -33.63 -4.62 -76.74
N GLY A 214 -32.76 -4.79 -77.73
CA GLY A 214 -32.38 -3.75 -78.67
C GLY A 214 -33.60 -3.05 -79.25
N VAL A 215 -33.68 -1.73 -79.02
CA VAL A 215 -34.50 -0.84 -79.82
C VAL A 215 -33.79 -0.72 -81.17
N SER A 216 -34.03 -1.67 -82.07
CA SER A 216 -33.73 -1.47 -83.48
C SER A 216 -34.79 -0.53 -84.02
N SER A 217 -34.54 0.76 -83.87
CA SER A 217 -35.34 1.84 -84.43
C SER A 217 -35.39 1.69 -85.94
N ARG A 218 -36.60 1.50 -86.46
CA ARG A 218 -36.96 1.76 -87.85
C ARG A 218 -36.54 3.19 -88.19
N VAL A 219 -35.69 3.34 -89.20
CA VAL A 219 -35.57 4.59 -89.96
C VAL A 219 -35.63 4.21 -91.42
N GLY A 220 -36.81 4.39 -92.01
CA GLY A 220 -36.94 4.58 -93.45
C GLY A 220 -37.06 6.08 -93.70
N ALA A 221 -36.36 6.59 -94.72
CA ALA A 221 -36.78 7.67 -95.62
C ALA A 221 -35.59 8.22 -96.42
N ARG A 222 -35.52 7.82 -97.69
CA ARG A 222 -35.38 8.61 -98.94
C ARG A 222 -34.43 7.96 -99.93
#